data_AF-A0A7V9AEI9-F1
#
_entry.id   AF-A0A7V9AEI9-F1
#
_cell.length_a   1.000
_cell.length_b   1.000
_cell.length_c   1.000
_cell.angle_alpha   90.00
_cell.angle_beta   90.00
_cell.angle_gamma   90.00
#
_symmetry.space_group_name_H-M   'P 1'
#
loop_
_entity.id
_entity.type
_entity.pdbx_description
1 polymer ?
#
loop_
_entity_poly.entity_id
_entity_poly.type
_entity_poly.pdbx_seq_one_letter_code
_entity_poly.pdbx_strand_id
1 'polypeptide(L)'
;MDTEQIAQQVAEQVRELVAEAETQSAALLAEAEVRAREIIASAEAEAHQVRLEAQEEARQLRSEADVSTQGRVDELRRGLDELQSKLRHDPSGEVTPPVTVPEPQPGPSPIPEPPATPEPEPGPVPEPEPPLIPEPTPPPDEGTPPEIDPVPGASELVGNGSASRRDDPAGARLVAMNMALNDSTPETIVAAIEQDFDLANPRSVVDDVLTRTGVKRP
;
A
#
# COMPACT_ATOMS: atom_id res chain seq x y z
N MET A 1 -44.18 -24.18 -48.62
CA MET A 1 -43.10 -23.54 -47.84
C MET A 1 -41.86 -24.34 -48.16
N ASP A 2 -41.06 -23.85 -49.09
CA ASP A 2 -39.85 -24.57 -49.54
C ASP A 2 -38.77 -24.38 -48.48
N THR A 3 -38.17 -25.50 -48.06
CA THR A 3 -37.12 -25.51 -47.03
C THR A 3 -35.89 -24.70 -47.44
N GLU A 4 -35.64 -24.56 -48.75
CA GLU A 4 -34.56 -23.74 -49.31
C GLU A 4 -34.75 -22.24 -49.03
N GLN A 5 -35.99 -21.73 -49.10
CA GLN A 5 -36.27 -20.32 -48.81
C GLN A 5 -36.00 -19.98 -47.35
N ILE A 6 -36.36 -20.88 -46.43
CA ILE A 6 -36.10 -20.71 -45.00
C ILE A 6 -34.59 -20.75 -44.74
N ALA A 7 -33.85 -21.67 -45.35
CA ALA A 7 -32.40 -21.75 -45.19
C ALA A 7 -31.70 -20.50 -45.71
N GLN A 8 -32.13 -19.95 -46.85
CA GLN A 8 -31.57 -18.71 -47.39
C GLN A 8 -31.86 -17.51 -46.50
N GLN A 9 -33.09 -17.38 -45.99
CA GLN A 9 -33.47 -16.30 -45.08
C GLN A 9 -32.67 -16.36 -43.78
N VAL A 10 -32.48 -17.55 -43.19
CA VAL A 10 -31.66 -17.71 -41.99
C VAL A 10 -30.20 -17.36 -42.27
N ALA A 11 -29.64 -17.77 -43.42
CA ALA A 11 -28.27 -17.42 -43.79
C ALA A 11 -28.07 -15.92 -44.03
N GLU A 12 -29.09 -15.20 -44.48
CA GLU A 12 -29.05 -13.73 -44.59
C GLU A 12 -29.14 -13.07 -43.20
N GLN A 13 -30.05 -13.53 -42.35
CA GLN A 13 -30.16 -13.04 -40.96
C GLN A 13 -28.87 -13.26 -40.15
N VAL A 14 -28.26 -14.43 -40.26
CA VAL A 14 -26.99 -14.71 -39.57
C VAL A 14 -25.88 -13.80 -40.09
N ARG A 15 -25.80 -13.54 -41.40
CA ARG A 15 -24.80 -12.62 -41.96
C ARG A 15 -25.00 -11.18 -41.49
N GLU A 16 -26.25 -10.72 -41.39
CA GLU A 16 -26.57 -9.39 -40.86
C GLU A 16 -26.19 -9.27 -39.38
N LEU A 17 -26.55 -10.25 -38.55
CA LEU A 17 -26.19 -10.29 -37.13
C LEU A 17 -24.68 -10.33 -36.91
N VAL A 18 -23.93 -11.08 -37.73
CA VAL A 18 -22.46 -11.11 -37.64
C VAL A 18 -21.87 -9.74 -38.01
N ALA A 19 -22.35 -9.10 -39.08
CA ALA A 19 -21.86 -7.77 -39.46
C ALA A 19 -22.18 -6.70 -38.40
N GLU A 20 -23.36 -6.78 -37.77
CA GLU A 20 -23.72 -5.89 -36.66
C GLU A 20 -22.83 -6.15 -35.43
N ALA A 21 -22.63 -7.41 -35.05
CA ALA A 21 -21.76 -7.80 -33.94
C ALA A 21 -20.30 -7.35 -34.15
N GLU A 22 -19.77 -7.47 -35.37
CA GLU A 22 -18.44 -6.96 -35.72
C GLU A 22 -18.35 -5.44 -35.56
N THR A 23 -19.37 -4.72 -36.02
CA THR A 23 -19.44 -3.25 -35.89
C THR A 23 -19.51 -2.82 -34.43
N GLN A 24 -20.34 -3.51 -33.62
CA GLN A 24 -20.46 -3.25 -32.19
C GLN A 24 -19.15 -3.57 -31.45
N SER A 25 -18.50 -4.70 -31.77
CA SER A 25 -17.20 -5.06 -31.20
C SER A 25 -16.13 -4.02 -31.51
N ALA A 26 -16.05 -3.56 -32.77
CA ALA A 26 -15.11 -2.51 -33.16
C ALA A 26 -15.37 -1.18 -32.42
N ALA A 27 -16.64 -0.81 -32.22
CA ALA A 27 -17.00 0.38 -31.47
C ALA A 27 -16.60 0.28 -29.98
N LEU A 28 -16.84 -0.88 -29.35
CA LEU A 28 -16.46 -1.11 -27.95
C LEU A 28 -14.93 -1.08 -27.76
N LEU A 29 -14.16 -1.65 -28.69
CA LEU A 29 -12.70 -1.59 -28.65
C LEU A 29 -12.19 -0.16 -28.80
N ALA A 30 -12.75 0.60 -29.74
CA ALA A 30 -12.38 2.01 -29.93
C ALA A 30 -12.69 2.86 -28.68
N GLU A 31 -13.85 2.64 -28.05
CA GLU A 31 -14.20 3.31 -26.79
C GLU A 31 -13.28 2.91 -25.64
N ALA A 32 -12.97 1.62 -25.51
CA ALA A 32 -12.05 1.13 -24.49
C ALA A 32 -10.64 1.71 -24.66
N GLU A 33 -10.15 1.85 -25.90
CA GLU A 33 -8.87 2.49 -26.18
C GLU A 33 -8.85 3.97 -25.78
N VAL A 34 -9.92 4.72 -26.08
CA VAL A 34 -10.04 6.13 -25.70
C VAL A 34 -10.01 6.25 -24.18
N ARG A 35 -10.83 5.47 -23.46
CA ARG A 35 -10.85 5.47 -21.99
C ARG A 35 -9.49 5.08 -21.39
N ALA A 36 -8.81 4.08 -21.96
CA ALA A 36 -7.49 3.68 -21.50
C ALA A 36 -6.47 4.82 -21.65
N ARG A 37 -6.49 5.54 -22.78
CA ARG A 37 -5.63 6.72 -22.99
C ARG A 37 -5.94 7.84 -22.03
N GLU A 38 -7.21 8.11 -21.74
CA GLU A 38 -7.62 9.12 -20.76
C GLU A 38 -7.14 8.79 -19.35
N ILE A 39 -7.26 7.52 -18.93
CA ILE A 39 -6.78 7.07 -17.61
C ILE A 39 -5.26 7.24 -17.51
N ILE A 40 -4.51 6.83 -18.53
CA ILE A 40 -3.05 6.99 -18.56
C ILE A 40 -2.67 8.47 -18.50
N ALA A 41 -3.30 9.32 -19.33
CA ALA A 41 -3.02 10.75 -19.35
C ALA A 41 -3.34 11.43 -18.00
N SER A 42 -4.45 11.05 -17.34
CA SER A 42 -4.80 11.55 -16.00
C SER A 42 -3.76 11.12 -14.97
N ALA A 43 -3.39 9.84 -14.95
CA ALA A 43 -2.40 9.30 -14.03
C ALA A 43 -1.02 9.96 -14.21
N GLU A 44 -0.60 10.22 -15.45
CA GLU A 44 0.64 10.94 -15.74
C GLU A 44 0.60 12.40 -15.26
N ALA A 45 -0.54 13.09 -15.46
CA ALA A 45 -0.73 14.45 -14.98
C ALA A 45 -0.68 14.53 -13.44
N GLU A 46 -1.35 13.62 -12.75
CA GLU A 46 -1.34 13.52 -11.30
C GLU A 46 0.06 13.20 -10.76
N ALA A 47 0.74 12.20 -11.35
CA ALA A 47 2.11 11.86 -10.97
C ALA A 47 3.09 13.03 -11.20
N HIS A 48 2.87 13.82 -12.25
CA HIS A 48 3.64 15.04 -12.49
C HIS A 48 3.36 16.09 -11.41
N GLN A 49 2.10 16.30 -11.03
CA GLN A 49 1.73 17.25 -9.98
C GLN A 49 2.35 16.87 -8.63
N VAL A 50 2.19 15.62 -8.19
CA VAL A 50 2.76 15.12 -6.92
C VAL A 50 4.27 15.33 -6.88
N ARG A 51 4.97 15.10 -8.00
CA ARG A 51 6.41 15.32 -8.09
C ARG A 51 6.81 16.79 -8.00
N LEU A 52 6.01 17.70 -8.56
CA LEU A 52 6.25 19.15 -8.42
C LEU A 52 6.06 19.59 -6.96
N GLU A 53 4.95 19.19 -6.34
CA GLU A 53 4.64 19.49 -4.94
C GLU A 53 5.75 18.98 -4.01
N ALA A 54 6.14 17.70 -4.15
CA ALA A 54 7.22 17.13 -3.37
C ALA A 54 8.57 17.84 -3.58
N GLN A 55 8.85 18.33 -4.79
CA GLN A 55 10.06 19.13 -5.04
C GLN A 55 10.01 20.50 -4.37
N GLU A 56 8.85 21.15 -4.35
CA GLU A 56 8.64 22.42 -3.67
C GLU A 56 8.77 22.27 -2.15
N GLU A 57 8.13 21.27 -1.57
CA GLU A 57 8.27 20.94 -0.14
C GLU A 57 9.73 20.63 0.23
N ALA A 58 10.43 19.83 -0.58
CA ALA A 58 11.84 19.52 -0.34
C ALA A 58 12.72 20.79 -0.39
N ARG A 59 12.41 21.75 -1.27
CA ARG A 59 13.11 23.05 -1.30
C ARG A 59 12.80 23.88 -0.06
N GLN A 60 11.55 23.92 0.37
CA GLN A 60 11.15 24.64 1.58
C GLN A 60 11.86 24.08 2.82
N LEU A 61 11.83 22.76 3.00
CA LEU A 61 12.48 22.09 4.13
C LEU A 61 13.99 22.35 4.15
N ARG A 62 14.65 22.32 2.99
CA ARG A 62 16.08 22.68 2.89
C ARG A 62 16.33 24.12 3.30
N SER A 63 15.50 25.06 2.83
CA SER A 63 15.65 26.47 3.20
C SER A 63 15.47 26.70 4.71
N GLU A 64 14.52 26.00 5.34
CA GLU A 64 14.30 26.06 6.78
C GLU A 64 15.48 25.46 7.56
N ALA A 65 15.98 24.31 7.11
CA ALA A 65 17.15 23.68 7.71
C ALA A 65 18.39 24.57 7.61
N ASP A 66 18.59 25.26 6.49
CA ASP A 66 19.69 26.20 6.28
C ASP A 66 19.58 27.40 7.24
N VAL A 67 18.38 27.99 7.39
CA VAL A 67 18.16 29.08 8.35
C VAL A 67 18.40 28.62 9.80
N SER A 68 17.92 27.43 10.15
CA SER A 68 18.09 26.84 11.49
C SER A 68 19.56 26.57 11.82
N THR A 69 20.32 26.01 10.87
CA THR A 69 21.75 25.74 11.05
C THR A 69 22.55 27.03 11.16
N GLN A 70 22.24 28.06 10.37
CA GLN A 70 22.85 29.38 10.51
C GLN A 70 22.59 29.99 11.88
N GLY A 71 21.34 29.91 12.37
CA GLY A 71 20.98 30.37 13.71
C GLY A 71 21.81 29.69 14.81
N ARG A 72 21.98 28.37 14.73
CA ARG A 72 22.84 27.61 15.67
C ARG A 72 24.30 28.03 15.60
N VAL A 73 24.84 28.25 14.39
CA VAL A 73 26.23 28.70 14.21
C VAL A 73 26.42 30.09 14.83
N ASP A 74 25.48 31.00 14.65
CA ASP A 74 25.55 32.34 15.24
C ASP A 74 25.41 32.32 16.76
N GLU A 75 24.57 31.44 17.31
CA GLU A 75 24.48 31.21 18.75
C GLU A 75 25.80 30.69 19.33
N LEU A 76 26.41 29.68 18.68
CA LEU A 76 27.71 29.13 19.08
C LEU A 76 28.82 30.20 19.04
N ARG A 77 28.82 31.07 18.02
CA ARG A 77 29.77 32.18 17.92
C ARG A 77 29.61 33.17 19.08
N ARG A 78 28.38 33.58 19.39
CA ARG A 78 28.11 34.46 20.54
C ARG A 78 28.54 33.83 21.86
N GLY A 79 28.27 32.53 22.05
CA GLY A 79 28.72 31.80 23.23
C GLY A 79 30.24 31.76 23.37
N LEU A 80 30.96 31.59 22.25
CA LEU A 80 32.42 31.63 22.24
C LEU A 80 32.97 33.03 22.57
N ASP A 81 32.39 34.08 22.00
CA ASP A 81 32.77 35.47 22.28
C ASP A 81 32.55 35.84 23.76
N GLU A 82 31.45 35.35 24.35
CA GLU A 82 31.16 35.53 25.77
C GLU A 82 32.19 34.81 26.66
N LEU A 83 32.52 33.55 26.34
CA LEU A 83 33.55 32.80 27.06
C LEU A 83 34.92 33.47 26.96
N GLN A 84 35.30 33.94 25.76
CA GLN A 84 36.54 34.66 25.55
C GLN A 84 36.56 35.98 26.34
N SER A 85 35.43 36.69 26.40
CA SER A 85 35.30 37.93 27.17
C SER A 85 35.44 37.68 28.67
N LYS A 86 34.81 36.63 29.20
CA LYS A 86 34.94 36.19 30.61
C LYS A 86 36.40 35.84 30.94
N LEU A 87 37.08 35.09 30.07
CA LEU A 87 38.47 34.69 30.28
C LEU A 87 39.46 35.88 30.25
N ARG A 88 39.17 36.93 29.47
CA ARG A 88 40.00 38.15 29.41
C ARG A 88 39.78 39.10 30.59
N HIS A 89 38.55 39.19 31.11
CA HIS A 89 38.22 40.14 32.18
C HIS A 89 38.56 39.62 33.57
N ASP A 90 38.75 38.31 33.74
CA ASP A 90 39.15 37.71 35.01
C ASP A 90 40.41 36.83 34.87
N PRO A 91 41.60 37.44 34.67
CA PRO A 91 42.86 36.69 34.63
C PRO A 91 43.31 36.20 36.01
N SER A 92 42.61 36.59 37.09
CA SER A 92 42.95 36.26 38.48
C SER A 92 41.92 35.38 39.18
N GLY A 93 40.93 34.85 38.45
CA GLY A 93 40.17 33.69 38.90
C GLY A 93 41.16 32.58 39.17
N GLU A 94 41.54 32.41 40.44
CA GLU A 94 42.29 31.27 40.94
C GLU A 94 41.69 30.04 40.28
N VAL A 95 42.45 29.40 39.41
CA VAL A 95 42.20 28.02 39.03
C VAL A 95 42.37 27.26 40.32
N THR A 96 41.29 27.15 41.10
CA THR A 96 41.25 26.28 42.26
C THR A 96 41.71 24.94 41.71
N PRO A 97 42.82 24.37 42.22
CA PRO A 97 43.32 23.11 41.73
C PRO A 97 42.16 22.13 41.73
N PRO A 98 42.03 21.27 40.71
CA PRO A 98 40.90 20.36 40.60
C PRO A 98 40.72 19.73 41.97
N VAL A 99 39.55 19.98 42.58
CA VAL A 99 39.10 19.24 43.76
C VAL A 99 39.38 17.79 43.38
N THR A 100 40.23 17.13 44.16
CA THR A 100 40.49 15.70 44.01
C THR A 100 39.14 15.04 44.12
N VAL A 101 38.51 14.81 42.95
CA VAL A 101 37.35 13.95 42.85
C VAL A 101 37.87 12.64 43.43
N PRO A 102 37.27 12.15 44.53
CA PRO A 102 37.64 10.85 45.07
C PRO A 102 37.72 9.89 43.90
N GLU A 103 38.81 9.14 43.78
CA GLU A 103 38.94 8.12 42.74
C GLU A 103 37.59 7.38 42.69
N PRO A 104 36.89 7.42 41.54
CA PRO A 104 35.62 6.73 41.44
C PRO A 104 35.90 5.31 41.90
N GLN A 105 35.21 4.88 42.98
CA GLN A 105 35.29 3.49 43.41
C GLN A 105 35.15 2.65 42.15
N PRO A 106 36.04 1.66 41.93
CA PRO A 106 35.98 0.83 40.76
C PRO A 106 34.53 0.40 40.61
N GLY A 107 33.88 0.86 39.53
CA GLY A 107 32.54 0.40 39.21
C GLY A 107 32.58 -1.13 39.22
N PRO A 108 31.49 -1.81 39.63
CA PRO A 108 31.45 -3.27 39.59
C PRO A 108 32.04 -3.73 38.27
N SER A 109 33.01 -4.65 38.32
CA SER A 109 33.69 -5.14 37.12
C SER A 109 32.64 -5.45 36.06
N PRO A 110 32.82 -4.95 34.83
CA PRO A 110 31.84 -5.16 33.78
C PRO A 110 31.50 -6.65 33.76
N ILE A 111 30.22 -6.97 33.95
CA ILE A 111 29.73 -8.32 33.74
C ILE A 111 30.22 -8.70 32.35
N PRO A 112 30.93 -9.82 32.18
CA PRO A 112 31.45 -10.24 30.89
C PRO A 112 30.33 -10.09 29.86
N GLU A 113 30.58 -9.30 28.81
CA GLU A 113 29.64 -9.20 27.72
C GLU A 113 29.28 -10.63 27.28
N PRO A 114 27.99 -10.95 27.17
CA PRO A 114 27.59 -12.25 26.65
C PRO A 114 28.33 -12.47 25.33
N PRO A 115 28.82 -13.70 25.06
CA PRO A 115 29.53 -13.98 23.83
C PRO A 115 28.71 -13.46 22.66
N ALA A 116 29.35 -12.69 21.78
CA ALA A 116 28.70 -12.12 20.62
C ALA A 116 27.86 -13.21 19.96
N THR A 117 26.56 -12.99 19.88
CA THR A 117 25.65 -13.87 19.16
C THR A 117 26.25 -14.00 17.77
N PRO A 118 26.61 -15.21 17.31
CA PRO A 118 27.24 -15.40 16.01
C PRO A 118 26.40 -14.67 14.96
N GLU A 119 27.07 -13.86 14.12
CA GLU A 119 26.40 -13.21 13.01
C GLU A 119 25.62 -14.29 12.24
N PRO A 120 24.35 -14.05 11.92
CA PRO A 120 23.58 -15.01 11.14
C PRO A 120 24.37 -15.28 9.85
N GLU A 121 24.69 -16.56 9.62
CA GLU A 121 25.34 -16.97 8.38
C GLU A 121 24.57 -16.36 7.21
N PRO A 122 25.27 -15.80 6.20
CA PRO A 122 24.63 -15.27 5.01
C PRO A 122 23.63 -16.31 4.50
N GLY A 123 22.36 -15.91 4.42
CA GLY A 123 21.32 -16.78 3.89
C GLY A 123 21.75 -17.37 2.55
N PRO A 124 21.34 -18.61 2.23
CA PRO A 124 21.74 -19.26 0.99
C PRO A 124 21.47 -18.32 -0.19
N VAL A 125 22.50 -18.11 -1.01
CA VAL A 125 22.35 -17.38 -2.27
C VAL A 125 21.22 -18.07 -3.04
N PRO A 126 20.18 -17.32 -3.46
CA PRO A 126 19.08 -17.91 -4.21
C PRO A 126 19.64 -18.72 -5.37
N GLU A 127 19.26 -20.00 -5.44
CA GLU A 127 19.62 -20.82 -6.60
C GLU A 127 19.10 -20.13 -7.86
N PRO A 128 19.89 -20.11 -8.95
CA PRO A 128 19.46 -19.51 -10.20
C PRO A 128 18.13 -20.13 -10.61
N GLU A 129 17.11 -19.28 -10.81
CA GLU A 129 15.80 -19.73 -11.27
C GLU A 129 15.98 -20.58 -12.54
N PRO A 130 15.39 -21.78 -12.57
CA PRO A 130 15.48 -22.62 -13.76
C PRO A 130 14.90 -21.87 -14.96
N PRO A 131 15.50 -22.01 -16.15
CA PRO A 131 14.99 -21.36 -17.35
C PRO A 131 13.51 -21.74 -17.53
N LEU A 132 12.66 -20.72 -17.67
CA LEU A 132 11.24 -20.90 -17.95
C LEU A 132 11.10 -21.76 -19.20
N ILE A 133 10.74 -23.03 -18.99
CA ILE A 133 10.36 -23.93 -20.07
C ILE A 133 9.05 -23.35 -20.59
N PRO A 134 8.97 -22.96 -21.88
CA PRO A 134 7.72 -22.46 -22.44
C PRO A 134 6.62 -23.47 -22.17
N GLU A 135 5.53 -23.05 -21.54
CA GLU A 135 4.37 -23.91 -21.34
C GLU A 135 3.93 -24.46 -22.70
N PRO A 136 3.61 -25.77 -22.79
CA PRO A 136 3.15 -26.36 -24.03
C PRO A 136 1.91 -25.60 -24.50
N THR A 137 1.99 -25.04 -25.70
CA THR A 137 0.84 -24.42 -26.37
C THR A 137 -0.30 -25.42 -26.37
N PRO A 138 -1.46 -25.10 -25.77
CA PRO A 138 -2.59 -26.03 -25.74
C PRO A 138 -2.97 -26.40 -27.17
N PRO A 139 -3.32 -27.68 -27.43
CA PRO A 139 -3.80 -28.09 -28.74
C PRO A 139 -5.02 -27.25 -29.14
N PRO A 140 -5.23 -27.01 -30.45
CA PRO A 140 -6.42 -26.33 -30.92
C PRO A 140 -7.67 -27.04 -30.41
N ASP A 141 -8.52 -26.27 -29.75
CA ASP A 141 -9.79 -26.69 -29.15
C ASP A 141 -10.76 -27.10 -30.27
N GLU A 142 -10.66 -28.35 -30.71
CA GLU A 142 -11.62 -28.98 -31.58
C GLU A 142 -12.83 -29.42 -30.75
N GLY A 143 -13.85 -28.55 -30.71
CA GLY A 143 -15.22 -28.99 -30.46
C GLY A 143 -15.91 -28.28 -29.32
N THR A 144 -16.68 -27.26 -29.68
CA THR A 144 -17.82 -26.76 -28.93
C THR A 144 -18.81 -27.89 -28.57
N PRO A 145 -19.32 -27.90 -27.32
CA PRO A 145 -20.73 -28.23 -27.08
C PRO A 145 -21.40 -27.20 -26.13
N PRO A 146 -22.75 -27.22 -26.02
CA PRO A 146 -23.64 -26.10 -26.31
C PRO A 146 -23.74 -25.04 -25.21
N GLU A 147 -24.35 -23.91 -25.59
CA GLU A 147 -24.83 -22.82 -24.72
C GLU A 147 -25.41 -23.34 -23.40
N ILE A 148 -24.75 -22.98 -22.30
CA ILE A 148 -25.34 -23.01 -20.97
C ILE A 148 -26.04 -21.66 -20.81
N ASP A 149 -27.35 -21.67 -20.64
CA ASP A 149 -28.13 -20.49 -20.27
C ASP A 149 -27.42 -19.71 -19.15
N PRO A 150 -27.25 -18.39 -19.27
CA PRO A 150 -26.60 -17.59 -18.25
C PRO A 150 -27.43 -17.67 -16.96
N VAL A 151 -26.85 -18.31 -15.94
CA VAL A 151 -27.37 -18.23 -14.59
C VAL A 151 -27.27 -16.76 -14.16
N PRO A 152 -28.38 -16.07 -13.87
CA PRO A 152 -28.30 -14.69 -13.40
C PRO A 152 -27.77 -14.71 -11.97
N GLY A 153 -26.55 -14.20 -11.75
CA GLY A 153 -26.10 -13.91 -10.39
C GLY A 153 -24.61 -13.93 -10.06
N ALA A 154 -23.68 -14.09 -11.02
CA ALA A 154 -22.25 -14.21 -10.69
C ALA A 154 -21.33 -13.17 -11.35
N SER A 155 -21.84 -12.02 -11.77
CA SER A 155 -21.00 -10.91 -12.26
C SER A 155 -21.51 -9.55 -11.81
N GLU A 156 -21.44 -9.31 -10.50
CA GLU A 156 -21.48 -7.96 -9.93
C GLU A 156 -20.53 -7.89 -8.73
N LEU A 157 -19.22 -7.81 -8.98
CA LEU A 157 -18.23 -7.55 -7.92
C LEU A 157 -17.21 -6.47 -8.28
N VAL A 158 -17.54 -5.61 -9.25
CA VAL A 158 -16.83 -4.34 -9.48
C VAL A 158 -17.87 -3.22 -9.64
N GLY A 159 -18.70 -3.08 -8.61
CA GLY A 159 -19.69 -2.00 -8.48
C GLY A 159 -19.14 -0.86 -7.64
N ASN A 160 -18.47 0.08 -8.30
CA ASN A 160 -18.12 1.37 -7.74
C ASN A 160 -19.42 2.21 -7.66
N GLY A 161 -20.00 2.35 -6.46
CA GLY A 161 -21.03 3.36 -6.19
C GLY A 161 -22.39 2.85 -5.70
N SER A 162 -22.60 2.88 -4.38
CA SER A 162 -23.76 3.51 -3.73
C SER A 162 -23.65 3.33 -2.21
N ALA A 163 -23.79 4.43 -1.46
CA ALA A 163 -23.75 4.51 0.00
C ALA A 163 -24.96 3.86 0.71
N SER A 164 -25.55 2.84 0.07
CA SER A 164 -26.48 1.94 0.74
C SER A 164 -25.62 0.98 1.56
N ARG A 165 -25.83 0.94 2.87
CA ARG A 165 -25.16 -0.02 3.75
C ARG A 165 -25.28 -1.41 3.13
N ARG A 166 -24.16 -2.10 3.00
CA ARG A 166 -24.10 -3.38 2.29
C ARG A 166 -24.47 -4.51 3.25
N ASP A 167 -25.43 -5.35 2.88
CA ASP A 167 -25.76 -6.60 3.58
C ASP A 167 -24.77 -7.73 3.22
N ASP A 168 -23.47 -7.40 3.18
CA ASP A 168 -22.42 -8.33 2.74
C ASP A 168 -21.55 -8.77 3.92
N PRO A 169 -21.83 -9.95 4.53
CA PRO A 169 -21.02 -10.46 5.62
C PRO A 169 -19.60 -10.86 5.17
N ALA A 170 -19.38 -11.16 3.89
CA ALA A 170 -18.05 -11.48 3.38
C ALA A 170 -17.19 -10.20 3.25
N GLY A 171 -17.77 -9.12 2.72
CA GLY A 171 -17.16 -7.79 2.69
C GLY A 171 -16.79 -7.29 4.09
N ALA A 172 -17.70 -7.43 5.06
CA ALA A 172 -17.43 -7.05 6.45
C ALA A 172 -16.29 -7.84 7.09
N ARG A 173 -16.16 -9.14 6.78
CA ARG A 173 -15.04 -9.99 7.25
C ARG A 173 -13.70 -9.50 6.71
N LEU A 174 -13.64 -9.10 5.44
CA LEU A 174 -12.42 -8.58 4.83
C LEU A 174 -11.98 -7.26 5.45
N VAL A 175 -12.93 -6.33 5.67
CA VAL A 175 -12.65 -5.07 6.37
C VAL A 175 -12.18 -5.34 7.79
N ALA A 176 -12.86 -6.24 8.52
CA ALA A 176 -12.46 -6.63 9.87
C ALA A 176 -11.05 -7.22 9.91
N MET A 177 -10.70 -8.07 8.95
CA MET A 177 -9.39 -8.70 8.84
C MET A 177 -8.30 -7.67 8.54
N ASN A 178 -8.57 -6.74 7.62
CA ASN A 178 -7.64 -5.65 7.30
C ASN A 178 -7.38 -4.76 8.52
N MET A 179 -8.43 -4.35 9.25
CA MET A 179 -8.27 -3.54 10.45
C MET A 179 -7.57 -4.30 11.59
N ALA A 180 -7.84 -5.59 11.75
CA ALA A 180 -7.14 -6.44 12.72
C ALA A 180 -5.64 -6.57 12.41
N LEU A 181 -5.25 -6.61 11.13
CA LEU A 181 -3.84 -6.62 10.70
C LEU A 181 -3.13 -5.28 10.98
N ASN A 182 -3.87 -4.20 11.13
CA ASN A 182 -3.37 -2.87 11.48
C ASN A 182 -3.47 -2.58 13.00
N ASP A 183 -3.51 -3.62 13.84
CA ASP A 183 -3.61 -3.53 15.30
C ASP A 183 -4.80 -2.67 15.83
N SER A 184 -5.87 -2.57 15.04
CA SER A 184 -7.09 -1.86 15.49
C SER A 184 -7.79 -2.63 16.61
N THR A 185 -8.35 -1.91 17.59
CA THR A 185 -9.06 -2.56 18.69
C THR A 185 -10.39 -3.16 18.20
N PRO A 186 -10.90 -4.23 18.84
CA PRO A 186 -12.18 -4.85 18.46
C PRO A 186 -13.34 -3.85 18.39
N GLU A 187 -13.35 -2.84 19.26
CA GLU A 187 -14.37 -1.80 19.30
C GLU A 187 -14.31 -0.89 18.06
N THR A 188 -13.11 -0.51 17.63
CA THR A 188 -12.91 0.29 16.41
C THR A 188 -13.34 -0.50 15.16
N ILE A 189 -13.05 -1.80 15.13
CA ILE A 189 -13.46 -2.68 14.03
C ILE A 189 -14.98 -2.81 13.97
N VAL A 190 -15.65 -3.03 15.12
CA VAL A 190 -17.12 -3.12 15.18
C VAL A 190 -17.76 -1.80 14.74
N ALA A 191 -17.24 -0.65 15.18
CA ALA A 191 -17.76 0.66 14.80
C ALA A 191 -17.65 0.90 13.28
N ALA A 192 -16.53 0.51 12.66
CA ALA A 192 -16.35 0.63 11.22
C ALA A 192 -17.32 -0.29 10.44
N ILE A 193 -17.55 -1.51 10.93
CA ILE A 193 -18.51 -2.44 10.30
C ILE A 193 -19.95 -1.93 10.43
N GLU A 194 -20.36 -1.41 11.59
CA GLU A 194 -21.70 -0.84 11.81
C GLU A 194 -21.97 0.40 10.94
N GLN A 195 -20.92 1.13 10.59
CA GLN A 195 -21.01 2.31 9.74
C GLN A 195 -21.28 1.94 8.27
N ASP A 196 -20.60 0.91 7.75
CA ASP A 196 -20.58 0.59 6.33
C ASP A 196 -21.47 -0.62 5.94
N PHE A 197 -21.83 -1.47 6.90
CA PHE A 197 -22.56 -2.73 6.69
C PHE A 197 -23.77 -2.83 7.63
N ASP A 198 -24.91 -3.31 7.11
CA ASP A 198 -26.15 -3.47 7.91
C ASP A 198 -26.28 -4.92 8.43
N LEU A 199 -25.28 -5.36 9.20
CA LEU A 199 -25.26 -6.71 9.75
C LEU A 199 -26.08 -6.83 11.04
N ALA A 200 -26.86 -7.91 11.14
CA ALA A 200 -27.63 -8.22 12.35
C ALA A 200 -26.74 -8.46 13.60
N ASN A 201 -25.48 -8.88 13.41
CA ASN A 201 -24.56 -9.14 14.53
C ASN A 201 -23.08 -8.91 14.13
N PRO A 202 -22.62 -7.65 14.05
CA PRO A 202 -21.26 -7.31 13.62
C PRO A 202 -20.19 -7.86 14.58
N ARG A 203 -20.50 -7.96 15.88
CA ARG A 203 -19.58 -8.52 16.89
C ARG A 203 -19.20 -9.97 16.60
N SER A 204 -20.15 -10.78 16.16
CA SER A 204 -19.91 -12.20 15.82
C SER A 204 -18.87 -12.33 14.69
N VAL A 205 -18.93 -11.43 13.70
CA VAL A 205 -17.98 -11.40 12.58
C VAL A 205 -16.57 -11.02 13.06
N VAL A 206 -16.46 -10.00 13.93
CA VAL A 206 -15.17 -9.56 14.48
C VAL A 206 -14.55 -10.63 15.37
N ASP A 207 -15.32 -11.29 16.23
CA ASP A 207 -14.82 -12.38 17.07
C ASP A 207 -14.30 -13.56 16.23
N ASP A 208 -14.99 -13.94 15.15
CA ASP A 208 -14.55 -14.98 14.22
C ASP A 208 -13.24 -14.61 13.49
N VAL A 209 -13.08 -13.34 13.08
CA VAL A 209 -11.86 -12.87 12.44
C VAL A 209 -10.69 -12.82 13.42
N LEU A 210 -10.88 -12.28 14.62
CA LEU A 210 -9.81 -12.18 15.63
C LEU A 210 -9.35 -13.54 16.15
N THR A 211 -10.28 -14.50 16.29
CA THR A 211 -9.91 -15.89 16.64
C THR A 211 -9.12 -16.56 15.52
N ARG A 212 -9.41 -16.24 14.26
CA ARG A 212 -8.71 -16.80 13.09
C ARG A 212 -7.34 -16.16 12.82
N THR A 213 -7.17 -14.86 13.07
CA THR A 213 -5.89 -14.16 12.86
C THR A 213 -4.88 -14.42 13.97
N GLY A 214 -5.30 -15.05 15.07
CA GLY A 214 -4.41 -15.38 16.20
C GLY A 214 -3.91 -14.14 16.95
N VAL A 215 -4.53 -12.97 16.72
CA VAL A 215 -4.24 -11.74 17.46
C VAL A 215 -4.70 -11.94 18.90
N LYS A 216 -3.73 -12.25 19.76
CA LYS A 216 -3.95 -12.53 21.17
C LYS A 216 -4.44 -11.25 21.84
N ARG A 217 -5.67 -11.24 22.36
CA ARG A 217 -6.21 -10.09 23.11
C ARG A 217 -5.23 -9.70 24.22
N PRO A 218 -4.79 -8.44 24.30
CA PRO A 218 -4.03 -7.96 25.46
C PRO A 218 -4.88 -8.00 26.74
#